data_AF-A0A4R4XBF1-F1
#
_entry.id   AF-A0A4R4XBF1-F1
#
_cell.length_a   1.000
_cell.length_b   1.000
_cell.length_c   1.000
_cell.angle_alpha   90.00
_cell.angle_beta   90.00
_cell.angle_gamma   90.00
#
_symmetry.space_group_name_H-M   'P 1'
#
loop_
_entity.id
_entity.type
_entity.pdbx_description
1 polymer ?
#
loop_
_entity_poly.entity_id
_entity_poly.type
_entity_poly.pdbx_seq_one_letter_code
_entity_poly.pdbx_strand_id
1 'polypeptide(L)'
;MYIEVRAGDREWLAQVDAEIPAEWLHENLPLRLHAVQSEWSGQVMELFGKRVANPGKGVAPQPFQHAGQIVFSPALQRFAIAFGDGRWQDGFSVHPAIPVARIDADLEDFEAFGKSLMFVGARPVDFSLVADSALTHQKLEARIREQGRLVQLRIGTASAHAVLLEKSAPNLTASLARRLPLQGRAANTYSSGPLTRFWDSQGNEQGSTDLELDVDESTVASSGRVLAAPGFIYYMPNKPYNGLRIAARSTTMMRSALPGARGRTPLLPVAQFVGDWRAIADAAENIRFTGALPLTLAHAPADVSAQT
;
A
#
# COMPACT_ATOMS: atom_id res chain seq x y z
N MET A 1 8.15 -4.85 14.90
CA MET A 1 9.39 -4.06 14.95
C MET A 1 9.23 -2.89 13.99
N TYR A 2 9.86 -1.76 14.31
CA TYR A 2 9.77 -0.54 13.51
C TYR A 2 11.16 0.03 13.21
N ILE A 3 11.27 0.62 12.03
CA ILE A 3 12.41 1.43 11.60
C ILE A 3 11.92 2.88 11.51
N GLU A 4 12.69 3.80 12.08
CA GLU A 4 12.53 5.22 11.84
C GLU A 4 13.43 5.61 10.65
N VAL A 5 12.85 6.32 9.69
CA VAL A 5 13.53 6.85 8.50
C VAL A 5 13.50 8.36 8.57
N ARG A 6 14.66 9.02 8.59
CA ARG A 6 14.77 10.48 8.73
C ARG A 6 15.51 11.12 7.58
N ALA A 7 15.03 12.27 7.11
CA ALA A 7 15.70 13.08 6.10
C ALA A 7 15.59 14.57 6.47
N GLY A 8 16.59 15.09 7.20
CA GLY A 8 16.52 16.42 7.80
C GLY A 8 15.46 16.47 8.89
N ASP A 9 14.48 17.36 8.76
CA ASP A 9 13.39 17.53 9.73
C ASP A 9 12.20 16.59 9.47
N ARG A 10 12.27 15.77 8.42
CA ARG A 10 11.23 14.79 8.08
C ARG A 10 11.49 13.46 8.75
N GLU A 11 10.42 12.83 9.20
CA GLU A 11 10.43 11.55 9.92
C GLU A 11 9.28 10.66 9.43
N TRP A 12 9.62 9.45 9.02
CA TRP A 12 8.67 8.41 8.65
C TRP A 12 8.91 7.16 9.47
N LEU A 13 7.82 6.50 9.84
CA LEU A 13 7.85 5.23 10.57
C LEU A 13 7.54 4.10 9.60
N ALA A 14 8.43 3.11 9.55
CA ALA A 14 8.29 1.94 8.71
C ALA A 14 8.09 0.68 9.54
N GLN A 15 7.01 -0.06 9.28
CA GLN A 15 6.77 -1.37 9.87
C GLN A 15 7.65 -2.42 9.18
N VAL A 16 8.44 -3.16 9.95
CA VAL A 16 9.30 -4.24 9.43
C VAL A 16 8.46 -5.41 8.96
N ASP A 17 8.82 -5.98 7.81
CA ASP A 17 8.21 -7.19 7.27
C ASP A 17 8.48 -8.39 8.20
N ALA A 18 7.47 -9.23 8.42
CA ALA A 18 7.55 -10.34 9.37
C ALA A 18 8.60 -11.39 8.97
N GLU A 19 8.98 -11.45 7.69
CA GLU A 19 9.99 -12.39 7.20
C GLU A 19 11.44 -11.88 7.40
N ILE A 20 11.63 -10.65 7.88
CA ILE A 20 12.95 -10.07 8.11
C ILE A 20 13.48 -10.42 9.51
N PRO A 21 14.66 -11.05 9.62
CA PRO A 21 15.22 -11.41 10.92
C PRO A 21 15.58 -10.17 11.74
N ALA A 22 15.18 -10.19 13.02
CA ALA A 22 15.45 -9.11 13.96
C ALA A 22 16.96 -8.89 14.14
N GLU A 23 17.74 -9.97 14.27
CA GLU A 23 19.19 -9.92 14.43
C GLU A 23 19.87 -9.20 13.26
N TRP A 24 19.41 -9.42 12.04
CA TRP A 24 19.98 -8.77 10.86
C TRP A 24 19.77 -7.25 10.91
N LEU A 25 18.59 -6.80 11.35
CA LEU A 25 18.35 -5.36 11.53
C LEU A 25 19.22 -4.76 12.63
N HIS A 26 19.40 -5.46 13.76
CA HIS A 26 20.25 -5.01 14.86
C HIS A 26 21.73 -4.90 14.47
N GLU A 27 22.23 -5.81 13.65
CA GLU A 27 23.64 -5.79 13.18
C GLU A 27 23.90 -4.67 12.16
N ASN A 28 22.87 -4.30 11.40
CA ASN A 28 23.03 -3.37 10.30
C ASN A 28 22.60 -1.94 10.64
N LEU A 29 21.67 -1.72 11.59
CA LEU A 29 21.22 -0.40 12.01
C LEU A 29 21.90 0.08 13.31
N PRO A 30 22.13 1.40 13.49
CA PRO A 30 21.70 2.49 12.63
C PRO A 30 22.58 2.67 11.37
N LEU A 31 22.00 3.23 10.31
CA LEU A 31 22.69 3.55 9.06
C LEU A 31 22.41 4.97 8.64
N ARG A 32 23.44 5.61 8.04
CA ARG A 32 23.28 6.84 7.28
C ARG A 32 23.62 6.56 5.82
N LEU A 33 22.65 6.79 4.95
CA LEU A 33 22.74 6.55 3.51
C LEU A 33 22.45 7.86 2.75
N HIS A 34 22.70 7.86 1.46
CA HIS A 34 22.33 8.94 0.55
C HIS A 34 21.26 8.43 -0.40
N ALA A 35 20.06 9.00 -0.31
CA ALA A 35 18.98 8.73 -1.25
C ALA A 35 19.21 9.51 -2.54
N VAL A 36 19.12 8.79 -3.66
CA VAL A 36 19.25 9.33 -5.02
C VAL A 36 18.07 8.83 -5.85
N GLN A 37 17.50 9.70 -6.68
CA GLN A 37 16.48 9.28 -7.65
C GLN A 37 17.08 8.23 -8.61
N SER A 38 16.43 7.07 -8.74
CA SER A 38 16.86 6.08 -9.73
C SER A 38 16.49 6.54 -11.13
N GLU A 39 17.44 6.41 -12.06
CA GLU A 39 17.25 6.79 -13.48
C GLU A 39 16.37 5.79 -14.25
N TRP A 40 16.35 4.52 -13.82
CA TRP A 40 15.73 3.41 -14.56
C TRP A 40 14.49 2.81 -13.89
N SER A 41 14.22 3.19 -12.63
CA SER A 41 13.27 2.44 -11.78
C SER A 41 11.92 3.13 -11.55
N GLY A 42 11.63 4.23 -12.24
CA GLY A 42 10.41 5.01 -12.02
C GLY A 42 10.43 5.71 -10.66
N GLN A 43 9.39 5.54 -9.83
CA GLN A 43 9.29 6.21 -8.52
C GLN A 43 10.03 5.43 -7.41
N VAL A 44 11.31 5.15 -7.64
CA VAL A 44 12.22 4.49 -6.68
C VAL A 44 13.44 5.35 -6.45
N MET A 45 13.82 5.54 -5.18
CA MET A 45 15.10 6.11 -4.80
C MET A 45 16.05 5.00 -4.36
N GLU A 46 17.29 5.05 -4.83
CA GLU A 46 18.37 4.13 -4.44
C GLU A 46 19.16 4.73 -3.28
N LEU A 47 19.56 3.88 -2.34
CA LEU A 47 20.29 4.32 -1.16
C LEU A 47 21.76 3.89 -1.24
N PHE A 48 22.65 4.88 -1.29
CA PHE A 48 24.09 4.68 -1.38
C PHE A 48 24.78 4.93 -0.04
N GLY A 49 25.73 4.07 0.32
CA GLY A 49 26.48 4.20 1.57
C GLY A 49 27.16 2.89 1.96
N LYS A 50 27.17 2.58 3.26
CA LYS A 50 27.71 1.33 3.79
C LYS A 50 26.98 0.14 3.17
N ARG A 51 27.75 -0.86 2.69
CA ARG A 51 27.18 -2.14 2.23
C ARG A 51 26.62 -2.93 3.41
N VAL A 52 25.52 -3.61 3.16
CA VAL A 52 24.74 -4.32 4.17
C VAL A 52 24.78 -5.81 3.83
N ALA A 53 24.95 -6.65 4.85
CA ALA A 53 24.96 -8.10 4.65
C ALA A 53 23.60 -8.58 4.12
N ASN A 54 23.56 -9.74 3.46
CA ASN A 54 22.29 -10.31 3.01
C ASN A 54 21.45 -10.77 4.24
N PRO A 55 20.15 -10.43 4.36
CA PRO A 55 19.29 -10.88 5.46
C PRO A 55 19.10 -12.40 5.54
N GLY A 56 19.55 -13.16 4.53
CA GLY A 56 19.54 -14.61 4.53
C GLY A 56 18.62 -15.20 3.47
N LYS A 57 18.44 -16.52 3.51
CA LYS A 57 17.54 -17.23 2.60
C LYS A 57 16.15 -17.29 3.25
N GLY A 58 15.10 -16.92 2.51
CA GLY A 58 13.72 -17.13 2.98
C GLY A 58 12.70 -16.18 2.36
N VAL A 59 13.07 -14.90 2.21
CA VAL A 59 12.15 -13.88 1.70
C VAL A 59 12.16 -13.88 0.17
N ALA A 60 10.98 -14.07 -0.43
CA ALA A 60 10.84 -14.06 -1.88
C ALA A 60 10.97 -12.62 -2.41
N PRO A 61 11.83 -12.35 -3.42
CA PRO A 61 11.92 -11.03 -4.01
C PRO A 61 10.63 -10.67 -4.75
N GLN A 62 10.26 -9.39 -4.70
CA GLN A 62 9.10 -8.85 -5.38
C GLN A 62 9.52 -8.08 -6.64
N PRO A 63 8.84 -8.29 -7.80
CA PRO A 63 9.23 -7.66 -9.05
C PRO A 63 8.77 -6.21 -9.20
N PHE A 64 7.92 -5.71 -8.30
CA PHE A 64 7.35 -4.36 -8.32
C PHE A 64 7.33 -3.80 -6.90
N GLN A 65 7.44 -2.49 -6.77
CA GLN A 65 7.42 -1.79 -5.49
C GLN A 65 6.36 -0.69 -5.48
N HIS A 66 5.67 -0.55 -4.36
CA HIS A 66 4.66 0.49 -4.17
C HIS A 66 5.16 1.58 -3.23
N ALA A 67 4.44 2.70 -3.20
CA ALA A 67 4.74 3.82 -2.30
C ALA A 67 4.94 3.35 -0.85
N GLY A 68 6.02 3.81 -0.23
CA GLY A 68 6.43 3.49 1.13
C GLY A 68 7.23 2.21 1.30
N GLN A 69 7.38 1.37 0.26
CA GLN A 69 8.07 0.09 0.40
C GLN A 69 9.59 0.25 0.41
N ILE A 70 10.23 -0.23 1.48
CA ILE A 70 11.68 -0.32 1.64
C ILE A 70 12.10 -1.73 1.22
N VAL A 71 13.05 -1.82 0.29
CA VAL A 71 13.53 -3.08 -0.25
C VAL A 71 15.05 -3.18 -0.18
N PHE A 72 15.56 -4.41 -0.15
CA PHE A 72 16.97 -4.74 -0.19
C PHE A 72 17.29 -5.63 -1.41
N SER A 73 18.41 -5.38 -2.09
CA SER A 73 18.90 -6.23 -3.17
C SER A 73 20.15 -6.98 -2.73
N PRO A 74 20.09 -8.33 -2.62
CA PRO A 74 21.28 -9.14 -2.32
C PRO A 74 22.41 -8.97 -3.33
N ALA A 75 22.07 -8.81 -4.61
CA ALA A 75 23.05 -8.67 -5.68
C ALA A 75 23.83 -7.36 -5.56
N LEU A 76 23.15 -6.30 -5.12
CA LEU A 76 23.72 -4.96 -5.02
C LEU A 76 24.18 -4.62 -3.59
N GLN A 77 23.81 -5.43 -2.60
CA GLN A 77 24.07 -5.22 -1.17
C GLN A 77 23.66 -3.82 -0.68
N ARG A 78 22.51 -3.33 -1.18
CA ARG A 78 22.00 -1.98 -0.92
C ARG A 78 20.50 -1.99 -0.73
N PHE A 79 20.01 -0.89 -0.17
CA PHE A 79 18.59 -0.61 -0.04
C PHE A 79 18.08 0.27 -1.17
N ALA A 80 16.77 0.22 -1.40
CA ALA A 80 16.02 1.20 -2.16
C ALA A 80 14.68 1.45 -1.48
N ILE A 81 14.04 2.59 -1.76
CA ILE A 81 12.70 2.90 -1.28
C ILE A 81 11.84 3.37 -2.45
N ALA A 82 10.66 2.78 -2.59
CA ALA A 82 9.67 3.28 -3.54
C ALA A 82 8.85 4.41 -2.91
N PHE A 83 8.87 5.59 -3.53
CA PHE A 83 8.06 6.75 -3.13
C PHE A 83 6.79 6.89 -3.98
N GLY A 84 6.53 5.90 -4.84
CA GLY A 84 5.37 5.80 -5.71
C GLY A 84 5.37 4.43 -6.39
N ASP A 85 4.89 4.35 -7.62
CA ASP A 85 4.89 3.12 -8.40
C ASP A 85 6.25 2.88 -9.05
N GLY A 86 6.91 1.78 -8.66
CA GLY A 86 8.29 1.49 -9.02
C GLY A 86 8.54 0.06 -9.47
N ARG A 87 9.65 -0.10 -10.19
CA ARG A 87 10.27 -1.41 -10.43
C ARG A 87 11.77 -1.21 -10.37
N TRP A 88 12.41 -1.73 -9.34
CA TRP A 88 13.85 -1.57 -9.18
C TRP A 88 14.61 -2.34 -10.25
N GLN A 89 15.28 -1.59 -11.12
CA GLN A 89 16.00 -2.13 -12.28
C GLN A 89 17.12 -1.17 -12.69
N ASP A 90 18.02 -1.67 -13.52
CA ASP A 90 19.00 -0.88 -14.24
C ASP A 90 18.75 -0.97 -15.76
N GLY A 91 19.65 -0.43 -16.58
CA GLY A 91 19.56 -0.50 -18.03
C GLY A 91 19.67 -1.91 -18.61
N PHE A 92 19.99 -2.93 -17.80
CA PHE A 92 20.25 -4.30 -18.24
C PHE A 92 19.24 -5.32 -17.72
N SER A 93 18.76 -5.15 -16.48
CA SER A 93 17.96 -6.16 -15.81
C SER A 93 17.16 -5.61 -14.63
N VAL A 94 16.19 -6.40 -14.19
CA VAL A 94 15.40 -6.12 -13.00
C VAL A 94 16.10 -6.72 -11.80
N HIS A 95 16.23 -5.94 -10.73
CA HIS A 95 16.89 -6.40 -9.52
C HIS A 95 15.93 -7.18 -8.62
N PRO A 96 16.38 -8.29 -8.01
CA PRO A 96 15.59 -8.98 -6.99
C PRO A 96 15.48 -8.08 -5.75
N ALA A 97 14.28 -7.56 -5.51
CA ALA A 97 13.99 -6.66 -4.40
C ALA A 97 13.29 -7.41 -3.27
N ILE A 98 14.01 -7.66 -2.18
CA ILE A 98 13.47 -8.26 -0.96
C ILE A 98 12.74 -7.17 -0.15
N PRO A 99 11.44 -7.28 0.14
CA PRO A 99 10.74 -6.36 1.04
C PRO A 99 11.36 -6.39 2.43
N VAL A 100 11.67 -5.22 3.00
CA VAL A 100 12.28 -5.11 4.33
C VAL A 100 11.31 -4.48 5.31
N ALA A 101 10.69 -3.38 4.92
CA ALA A 101 9.78 -2.63 5.76
C ALA A 101 8.86 -1.77 4.88
N ARG A 102 7.84 -1.18 5.49
CA ARG A 102 6.87 -0.34 4.80
C ARG A 102 6.49 0.88 5.62
N ILE A 103 6.60 2.05 5.01
CA ILE A 103 6.03 3.30 5.50
C ILE A 103 4.54 3.30 5.15
N ASP A 104 3.68 3.46 6.15
CA ASP A 104 2.21 3.37 5.99
C ASP A 104 1.49 4.71 6.21
N ALA A 105 2.13 5.69 6.84
CA ALA A 105 1.59 7.03 7.04
C ALA A 105 2.42 8.07 6.29
N ASP A 106 1.85 9.27 6.13
CA ASP A 106 2.55 10.44 5.58
C ASP A 106 3.13 10.22 4.16
N LEU A 107 2.49 9.34 3.38
CA LEU A 107 2.97 8.94 2.05
C LEU A 107 3.02 10.09 1.03
N GLU A 108 2.18 11.12 1.19
CA GLU A 108 2.21 12.31 0.33
C GLU A 108 3.48 13.14 0.54
N ASP A 109 3.86 13.37 1.81
CA ASP A 109 5.12 14.04 2.16
C ASP A 109 6.33 13.21 1.71
N PHE A 110 6.26 11.89 1.88
CA PHE A 110 7.29 10.97 1.41
C PHE A 110 7.43 10.97 -0.13
N GLU A 111 6.31 10.99 -0.86
CA GLU A 111 6.31 11.12 -2.32
C GLU A 111 6.91 12.46 -2.77
N ALA A 112 6.56 13.56 -2.08
CA ALA A 112 7.14 14.88 -2.34
C ALA A 112 8.65 14.89 -2.09
N PHE A 113 9.13 14.23 -1.03
CA PHE A 113 10.57 14.03 -0.79
C PHE A 113 11.24 13.32 -1.97
N GLY A 114 10.72 12.16 -2.37
CA GLY A 114 11.29 11.36 -3.45
C GLY A 114 11.34 12.11 -4.78
N LYS A 115 10.24 12.79 -5.16
CA LYS A 115 10.19 13.64 -6.36
C LYS A 115 11.23 14.76 -6.30
N SER A 116 11.48 15.36 -5.14
CA SER A 116 12.45 16.46 -5.04
C SER A 116 13.88 16.07 -5.41
N LEU A 117 14.26 14.79 -5.24
CA LEU A 117 15.63 14.29 -5.48
C LEU A 117 16.10 14.48 -6.93
N MET A 118 15.18 14.54 -7.91
CA MET A 118 15.54 14.80 -9.31
C MET A 118 16.08 16.23 -9.52
N PHE A 119 15.76 17.16 -8.62
CA PHE A 119 16.18 18.56 -8.69
C PHE A 119 17.30 18.89 -7.71
N VAL A 120 17.24 18.34 -6.49
CA VAL A 120 18.19 18.67 -5.42
C VAL A 120 19.36 17.69 -5.34
N GLY A 121 19.35 16.61 -6.12
CA GLY A 121 20.35 15.56 -6.09
C GLY A 121 20.29 14.70 -4.82
N ALA A 122 21.42 14.08 -4.48
CA ALA A 122 21.52 13.15 -3.37
C ALA A 122 21.23 13.82 -2.01
N ARG A 123 20.43 13.17 -1.15
CA ARG A 123 20.11 13.66 0.21
C ARG A 123 20.43 12.61 1.27
N PRO A 124 20.98 13.01 2.44
CA PRO A 124 21.19 12.07 3.52
C PRO A 124 19.86 11.55 4.06
N VAL A 125 19.80 10.25 4.32
CA VAL A 125 18.69 9.56 4.99
C VAL A 125 19.25 8.67 6.08
N ASP A 126 18.76 8.84 7.30
CA ASP A 126 19.14 8.05 8.47
C ASP A 126 18.09 6.97 8.74
N PHE A 127 18.54 5.76 9.06
CA PHE A 127 17.74 4.60 9.42
C PHE A 127 18.11 4.18 10.83
N SER A 128 17.14 4.06 11.72
CA SER A 128 17.35 3.62 13.10
C SER A 128 16.26 2.65 13.53
N LEU A 129 16.60 1.73 14.44
CA LEU A 129 15.60 0.90 15.08
C LEU A 129 14.87 1.70 16.15
N VAL A 130 13.54 1.55 16.20
CA VAL A 130 12.76 2.19 17.24
C VAL A 130 12.75 1.34 18.50
N ALA A 131 13.13 1.94 19.63
CA ALA A 131 13.27 1.24 20.91
C ALA A 131 11.92 0.69 21.44
N ASP A 132 10.86 1.51 21.39
CA ASP A 132 9.53 1.13 21.85
C ASP A 132 8.61 0.84 20.66
N SER A 133 8.46 -0.45 20.32
CA SER A 133 7.60 -0.87 19.22
C SER A 133 6.11 -0.70 19.53
N ALA A 134 5.69 -0.76 20.80
CA ALA A 134 4.28 -0.67 21.17
C ALA A 134 3.78 0.77 21.06
N LEU A 135 4.54 1.72 21.63
CA LEU A 135 4.24 3.15 21.48
C LEU A 135 4.29 3.59 20.02
N THR A 136 5.25 3.09 19.26
CA THR A 136 5.40 3.41 17.83
C THR A 136 4.23 2.88 17.00
N HIS A 137 3.76 1.67 17.31
CA HIS A 137 2.56 1.11 16.70
C HIS A 137 1.35 2.04 16.95
N GLN A 138 1.14 2.46 18.20
CA GLN A 138 0.06 3.39 18.55
C GLN A 138 0.17 4.74 17.82
N LYS A 139 1.38 5.31 17.72
CA LYS A 139 1.62 6.55 16.97
C LYS A 139 1.30 6.40 15.49
N LEU A 140 1.73 5.30 14.86
CA LEU A 140 1.43 5.02 13.46
C LEU A 140 -0.07 4.88 13.23
N GLU A 141 -0.76 4.12 14.08
CA GLU A 141 -2.22 4.00 14.00
C GLU A 141 -2.91 5.36 14.15
N ALA A 142 -2.47 6.19 15.10
CA ALA A 142 -3.02 7.53 15.27
C ALA A 142 -2.86 8.38 14.01
N ARG A 143 -1.67 8.40 13.39
CA ARG A 143 -1.43 9.13 12.12
C ARG A 143 -2.31 8.62 10.97
N ILE A 144 -2.55 7.31 10.89
CA ILE A 144 -3.48 6.73 9.90
C ILE A 144 -4.92 7.16 10.22
N ARG A 145 -5.35 7.08 11.48
CA ARG A 145 -6.70 7.49 11.93
C ARG A 145 -6.99 8.96 11.68
N GLU A 146 -5.97 9.82 11.73
CA GLU A 146 -6.09 11.22 11.38
C GLU A 146 -6.46 11.45 9.90
N GLN A 147 -6.41 10.45 9.03
CA GLN A 147 -6.79 10.57 7.61
C GLN A 147 -8.31 10.72 7.41
N GLY A 148 -9.13 10.24 8.35
CA GLY A 148 -10.58 10.37 8.25
C GLY A 148 -11.39 9.39 9.10
N ARG A 149 -12.65 9.19 8.71
CA ARG A 149 -13.60 8.33 9.44
C ARG A 149 -13.25 6.85 9.39
N LEU A 150 -13.52 6.14 10.49
CA LEU A 150 -13.37 4.70 10.61
C LEU A 150 -14.55 3.95 9.95
N VAL A 151 -14.22 2.90 9.19
CA VAL A 151 -15.16 1.96 8.59
C VAL A 151 -14.78 0.53 8.99
N GLN A 152 -15.78 -0.34 9.04
CA GLN A 152 -15.59 -1.76 9.27
C GLN A 152 -15.79 -2.53 7.96
N LEU A 153 -14.81 -3.35 7.60
CA LEU A 153 -14.91 -4.33 6.53
C LEU A 153 -15.13 -5.71 7.15
N ARG A 154 -16.01 -6.51 6.54
CA ARG A 154 -16.18 -7.94 6.84
C ARG A 154 -16.10 -8.76 5.57
N ILE A 155 -15.36 -9.86 5.59
CA ILE A 155 -15.32 -10.88 4.53
C ILE A 155 -15.60 -12.23 5.17
N GLY A 156 -16.79 -12.80 4.92
CA GLY A 156 -17.27 -13.96 5.65
C GLY A 156 -17.32 -13.68 7.15
N THR A 157 -16.54 -14.43 7.93
CA THR A 157 -16.41 -14.26 9.39
C THR A 157 -15.27 -13.32 9.79
N ALA A 158 -14.35 -13.00 8.88
CA ALA A 158 -13.23 -12.10 9.15
C ALA A 158 -13.70 -10.64 9.18
N SER A 159 -13.13 -9.85 10.09
CA SER A 159 -13.40 -8.41 10.19
C SER A 159 -12.11 -7.64 10.48
N ALA A 160 -12.02 -6.43 9.94
CA ALA A 160 -11.00 -5.45 10.28
C ALA A 160 -11.57 -4.03 10.14
N HIS A 161 -10.87 -3.07 10.74
CA HIS A 161 -11.16 -1.66 10.56
C HIS A 161 -10.26 -1.03 9.51
N ALA A 162 -10.81 -0.06 8.78
CA ALA A 162 -10.06 0.77 7.88
C ALA A 162 -10.45 2.23 8.08
N VAL A 163 -9.56 3.14 7.73
CA VAL A 163 -9.76 4.59 7.80
C VAL A 163 -9.97 5.09 6.38
N LEU A 164 -11.07 5.83 6.15
CA LEU A 164 -11.29 6.53 4.90
C LEU A 164 -10.21 7.62 4.73
N LEU A 165 -9.60 7.68 3.56
CA LEU A 165 -8.53 8.64 3.25
C LEU A 165 -9.10 10.02 2.88
N GLU A 166 -9.81 10.66 3.80
CA GLU A 166 -10.54 11.91 3.57
C GLU A 166 -9.64 13.11 3.32
N LYS A 167 -8.44 13.13 3.91
CA LYS A 167 -7.44 14.17 3.63
C LYS A 167 -6.90 14.09 2.20
N SER A 168 -6.54 12.89 1.72
CA SER A 168 -5.92 12.72 0.40
C SER A 168 -6.91 12.52 -0.75
N ALA A 169 -8.15 12.10 -0.47
CA ALA A 169 -9.16 11.81 -1.48
C ALA A 169 -10.60 12.22 -1.04
N PRO A 170 -10.83 13.49 -0.63
CA PRO A 170 -12.05 13.92 0.04
C PRO A 170 -13.34 13.65 -0.74
N ASN A 171 -13.35 13.94 -2.04
CA ASN A 171 -14.55 13.77 -2.88
C ASN A 171 -14.91 12.29 -3.04
N LEU A 172 -13.89 11.46 -3.28
CA LEU A 172 -14.03 10.02 -3.48
C LEU A 172 -14.51 9.32 -2.19
N THR A 173 -13.92 9.66 -1.05
CA THR A 173 -14.32 9.08 0.24
C THR A 173 -15.67 9.60 0.71
N ALA A 174 -16.02 10.86 0.45
CA ALA A 174 -17.37 11.39 0.71
C ALA A 174 -18.42 10.65 -0.11
N SER A 175 -18.14 10.38 -1.39
CA SER A 175 -19.00 9.60 -2.28
C SER A 175 -19.20 8.17 -1.79
N LEU A 176 -18.11 7.50 -1.38
CA LEU A 176 -18.17 6.18 -0.76
C LEU A 176 -18.99 6.20 0.55
N ALA A 177 -18.75 7.18 1.42
CA ALA A 177 -19.43 7.28 2.70
C ALA A 177 -20.95 7.43 2.56
N ARG A 178 -21.44 8.17 1.55
CA ARG A 178 -22.88 8.30 1.26
C ARG A 178 -23.52 6.97 0.85
N ARG A 179 -22.74 6.03 0.34
CA ARG A 179 -23.17 4.70 -0.12
C ARG A 179 -23.11 3.63 0.97
N LEU A 180 -22.53 3.92 2.14
CA LEU A 180 -22.46 2.95 3.23
C LEU A 180 -23.83 2.80 3.92
N PRO A 181 -24.20 1.58 4.37
CA PRO A 181 -23.44 0.34 4.25
C PRO A 181 -23.55 -0.29 2.86
N LEU A 182 -22.42 -0.80 2.35
CA LEU A 182 -22.37 -1.63 1.15
C LEU A 182 -22.46 -3.12 1.52
N GLN A 183 -23.21 -3.88 0.72
CA GLN A 183 -23.38 -5.32 0.88
C GLN A 183 -23.22 -6.03 -0.45
N GLY A 184 -22.54 -7.17 -0.45
CA GLY A 184 -22.26 -7.91 -1.67
C GLY A 184 -21.35 -9.11 -1.43
N ARG A 185 -20.46 -9.37 -2.38
CA ARG A 185 -19.56 -10.53 -2.35
C ARG A 185 -18.11 -10.14 -2.59
N ALA A 186 -17.19 -10.78 -1.90
CA ALA A 186 -15.77 -10.78 -2.18
C ALA A 186 -15.46 -11.89 -3.20
N ALA A 187 -14.86 -11.57 -4.34
CA ALA A 187 -14.49 -12.55 -5.36
C ALA A 187 -13.13 -12.22 -5.98
N ASN A 188 -12.39 -13.25 -6.39
CA ASN A 188 -11.20 -13.08 -7.25
C ASN A 188 -11.65 -13.13 -8.70
N THR A 189 -11.31 -12.11 -9.49
CA THR A 189 -11.58 -12.10 -10.94
C THR A 189 -10.31 -12.35 -11.72
N TYR A 190 -10.43 -12.99 -12.89
CA TYR A 190 -9.30 -13.26 -13.79
C TYR A 190 -8.51 -12.01 -14.19
N SER A 191 -9.13 -10.83 -14.08
CA SER A 191 -8.59 -9.53 -14.47
C SER A 191 -7.99 -8.70 -13.33
N SER A 192 -8.28 -9.03 -12.07
CA SER A 192 -7.82 -8.24 -10.91
C SER A 192 -6.52 -8.76 -10.31
N GLY A 193 -5.94 -9.82 -10.92
CA GLY A 193 -4.80 -10.53 -10.39
C GLY A 193 -5.07 -10.97 -8.93
N PRO A 194 -4.16 -10.68 -8.00
CA PRO A 194 -4.33 -11.02 -6.60
C PRO A 194 -5.25 -10.12 -5.76
N LEU A 195 -5.89 -9.09 -6.34
CA LEU A 195 -6.82 -8.23 -5.62
C LEU A 195 -8.18 -8.87 -5.47
N THR A 196 -8.73 -8.79 -4.26
CA THR A 196 -10.12 -9.19 -4.00
C THR A 196 -11.06 -8.10 -4.49
N ARG A 197 -11.98 -8.46 -5.38
CA ARG A 197 -13.01 -7.56 -5.90
C ARG A 197 -14.25 -7.62 -5.03
N PHE A 198 -14.81 -6.44 -4.73
CA PHE A 198 -16.18 -6.34 -4.23
C PHE A 198 -17.16 -6.37 -5.40
N TRP A 199 -18.14 -7.27 -5.29
CA TRP A 199 -19.28 -7.42 -6.19
C TRP A 199 -20.51 -6.86 -5.47
N ASP A 200 -20.89 -5.63 -5.82
CA ASP A 200 -22.00 -4.92 -5.16
C ASP A 200 -23.34 -5.59 -5.49
N SER A 201 -24.15 -5.86 -4.47
CA SER A 201 -25.50 -6.43 -4.64
C SER A 201 -26.48 -5.46 -5.29
N GLN A 202 -26.21 -4.15 -5.21
CA GLN A 202 -27.00 -3.09 -5.84
C GLN A 202 -26.35 -2.58 -7.14
N GLY A 203 -25.30 -3.28 -7.61
CA GLY A 203 -24.58 -2.94 -8.84
C GLY A 203 -25.26 -3.44 -10.11
N ASN A 204 -24.64 -3.16 -11.26
CA ASN A 204 -25.00 -3.77 -12.53
C ASN A 204 -24.67 -5.28 -12.57
N GLU A 205 -24.89 -5.93 -13.72
CA GLU A 205 -24.57 -7.36 -13.92
C GLU A 205 -23.09 -7.71 -13.72
N GLN A 206 -22.21 -6.72 -13.72
CA GLN A 206 -20.78 -6.89 -13.43
C GLN A 206 -20.46 -6.65 -11.95
N GLY A 207 -21.46 -6.39 -11.10
CA GLY A 207 -21.29 -6.05 -9.68
C GLY A 207 -20.63 -4.69 -9.47
N SER A 208 -20.98 -3.68 -10.28
CA SER A 208 -20.41 -2.35 -10.18
C SER A 208 -20.75 -1.64 -8.87
N THR A 209 -19.81 -0.89 -8.31
CA THR A 209 -20.11 0.12 -7.28
C THR A 209 -19.98 1.48 -7.92
N ASP A 210 -21.09 2.15 -8.22
CA ASP A 210 -21.05 3.48 -8.80
C ASP A 210 -20.83 4.53 -7.70
N LEU A 211 -19.65 5.16 -7.75
CA LEU A 211 -19.34 6.34 -6.95
C LEU A 211 -19.42 7.57 -7.83
N GLU A 212 -20.07 8.62 -7.32
CA GLU A 212 -20.01 9.95 -7.90
C GLU A 212 -18.57 10.45 -7.79
N LEU A 213 -17.92 10.52 -8.95
CA LEU A 213 -16.57 10.96 -9.12
C LEU A 213 -16.62 12.33 -9.76
N ASP A 214 -16.39 13.38 -8.96
CA ASP A 214 -16.01 14.68 -9.50
C ASP A 214 -14.50 14.71 -9.74
N VAL A 215 -14.03 13.73 -10.51
CA VAL A 215 -12.63 13.62 -10.91
C VAL A 215 -12.58 13.53 -12.42
N ASP A 216 -11.94 14.53 -13.01
CA ASP A 216 -11.53 14.48 -14.40
C ASP A 216 -10.45 13.41 -14.61
N GLU A 217 -10.16 13.10 -15.88
CA GLU A 217 -9.10 12.14 -16.21
C GLU A 217 -7.73 12.56 -15.63
N SER A 218 -7.51 13.86 -15.44
CA SER A 218 -6.27 14.40 -14.88
C SER A 218 -6.07 14.00 -13.42
N THR A 219 -7.13 13.97 -12.62
CA THR A 219 -7.10 13.55 -11.21
C THR A 219 -6.87 12.04 -11.09
N VAL A 220 -7.46 11.24 -11.98
CA VAL A 220 -7.20 9.79 -12.04
C VAL A 220 -5.75 9.53 -12.44
N ALA A 221 -5.17 10.33 -13.33
CA ALA A 221 -3.77 10.21 -13.72
C ALA A 221 -2.79 10.63 -12.62
N SER A 222 -3.12 11.65 -11.82
CA SER A 222 -2.23 12.20 -10.78
C SER A 222 -2.29 11.42 -9.46
N SER A 223 -3.45 10.85 -9.12
CA SER A 223 -3.70 10.19 -7.83
C SER A 223 -3.89 8.67 -7.95
N GLY A 224 -4.04 8.18 -9.18
CA GLY A 224 -4.15 6.76 -9.48
C GLY A 224 -2.86 6.01 -9.20
N ARG A 225 -3.00 4.86 -8.56
CA ARG A 225 -1.92 3.88 -8.38
C ARG A 225 -2.15 2.72 -9.32
N VAL A 226 -1.14 2.39 -10.09
CA VAL A 226 -1.09 1.17 -10.88
C VAL A 226 -0.67 -0.01 -10.00
N LEU A 227 0.17 0.25 -8.99
CA LEU A 227 0.62 -0.76 -8.03
C LEU A 227 -0.17 -0.63 -6.74
N ALA A 228 -1.04 -1.61 -6.49
CA ALA A 228 -1.80 -1.69 -5.25
C ALA A 228 -0.92 -2.23 -4.12
N ALA A 229 -0.78 -1.45 -3.06
CA ALA A 229 -0.09 -1.79 -1.82
C ALA A 229 -0.99 -2.66 -0.93
N PRO A 230 -0.48 -3.73 -0.31
CA PRO A 230 -1.23 -4.45 0.72
C PRO A 230 -1.69 -3.51 1.84
N GLY A 231 -2.82 -3.79 2.48
CA GLY A 231 -3.33 -2.95 3.55
C GLY A 231 -4.23 -1.79 3.08
N PHE A 232 -4.54 -1.71 1.77
CA PHE A 232 -5.40 -0.67 1.21
C PHE A 232 -6.66 -1.22 0.53
N ILE A 233 -7.71 -0.41 0.57
CA ILE A 233 -8.91 -0.53 -0.26
C ILE A 233 -8.81 0.54 -1.34
N TYR A 234 -9.00 0.12 -2.58
CA TYR A 234 -8.96 0.97 -3.77
C TYR A 234 -10.32 1.02 -4.45
N TYR A 235 -10.58 2.09 -5.17
CA TYR A 235 -11.66 2.21 -6.14
C TYR A 235 -11.12 2.17 -7.56
N MET A 236 -11.68 1.29 -8.38
CA MET A 236 -11.43 1.27 -9.83
C MET A 236 -12.53 2.07 -10.53
N PRO A 237 -12.22 3.15 -11.27
CA PRO A 237 -13.25 4.00 -11.88
C PRO A 237 -13.78 3.47 -13.22
N ASN A 238 -13.12 2.47 -13.82
CA ASN A 238 -13.39 2.04 -15.19
C ASN A 238 -14.69 1.22 -15.32
N LYS A 239 -15.69 1.79 -15.98
CA LYS A 239 -16.94 1.11 -16.35
C LYS A 239 -16.68 0.02 -17.42
N PRO A 240 -17.48 -1.07 -17.44
CA PRO A 240 -18.57 -1.40 -16.51
C PRO A 240 -18.10 -2.08 -15.21
N TYR A 241 -16.78 -2.22 -15.00
CA TYR A 241 -16.21 -3.02 -13.91
C TYR A 241 -15.88 -2.21 -12.66
N ASN A 242 -16.32 -0.95 -12.60
CA ASN A 242 -15.99 -0.01 -11.54
C ASN A 242 -16.40 -0.52 -10.17
N GLY A 243 -15.64 -0.17 -9.14
CA GLY A 243 -15.93 -0.59 -7.78
C GLY A 243 -14.68 -0.92 -6.97
N LEU A 244 -14.90 -1.45 -5.77
CA LEU A 244 -13.84 -1.62 -4.78
C LEU A 244 -12.93 -2.80 -5.09
N ARG A 245 -11.64 -2.63 -4.80
CA ARG A 245 -10.57 -3.63 -4.87
C ARG A 245 -9.79 -3.62 -3.56
N ILE A 246 -9.60 -4.78 -2.96
CA ILE A 246 -8.93 -4.92 -1.67
C ILE A 246 -7.57 -5.57 -1.93
N ALA A 247 -6.52 -4.86 -1.57
CA ALA A 247 -5.15 -5.35 -1.64
C ALA A 247 -4.77 -5.93 -0.28
N ALA A 248 -4.92 -7.25 -0.13
CA ALA A 248 -4.78 -7.92 1.17
C ALA A 248 -3.55 -8.83 1.28
N ARG A 249 -2.69 -8.94 0.25
CA ARG A 249 -1.58 -9.91 0.29
C ARG A 249 -0.28 -9.37 -0.28
N SER A 250 -0.26 -9.11 -1.58
CA SER A 250 0.95 -8.80 -2.31
C SER A 250 0.76 -7.53 -3.14
N THR A 251 1.87 -6.84 -3.38
CA THR A 251 1.92 -5.75 -4.34
C THR A 251 1.47 -6.23 -5.70
N THR A 252 0.58 -5.46 -6.33
CA THR A 252 -0.12 -5.93 -7.52
C THR A 252 -0.26 -4.86 -8.55
N MET A 253 0.19 -5.17 -9.77
CA MET A 253 -0.13 -4.37 -10.95
C MET A 253 -1.45 -4.85 -11.55
N MET A 254 -2.45 -3.96 -11.62
CA MET A 254 -3.62 -4.23 -12.46
C MET A 254 -3.30 -3.93 -13.92
N ARG A 255 -3.22 -5.00 -14.73
CA ARG A 255 -3.24 -4.89 -16.18
C ARG A 255 -4.69 -4.93 -16.65
N SER A 256 -5.05 -4.07 -17.59
CA SER A 256 -6.40 -4.15 -18.18
C SER A 256 -6.57 -5.48 -18.90
N ALA A 257 -7.60 -6.24 -18.52
CA ALA A 257 -8.02 -7.44 -19.23
C ALA A 257 -9.15 -7.17 -20.24
N LEU A 258 -9.49 -5.89 -20.47
CA LEU A 258 -10.54 -5.51 -21.40
C LEU A 258 -10.06 -5.61 -22.84
N PRO A 259 -10.83 -6.22 -23.76
CA PRO A 259 -10.51 -6.22 -25.18
C PRO A 259 -10.24 -4.79 -25.69
N GLY A 260 -9.06 -4.56 -26.27
CA GLY A 260 -8.66 -3.27 -26.82
C GLY A 260 -8.11 -2.24 -25.81
N ALA A 261 -8.22 -2.48 -24.50
CA ALA A 261 -7.63 -1.59 -23.51
C ALA A 261 -6.11 -1.78 -23.47
N ARG A 262 -5.38 -0.81 -24.04
CA ARG A 262 -3.92 -0.74 -23.93
C ARG A 262 -3.59 0.02 -22.65
N GLY A 263 -3.14 -0.68 -21.60
CA GLY A 263 -2.52 0.00 -20.48
C GLY A 263 -2.76 -0.61 -19.11
N ARG A 264 -2.16 0.07 -18.13
CA ARG A 264 -2.31 -0.16 -16.70
C ARG A 264 -3.61 0.48 -16.23
N THR A 265 -4.35 -0.19 -15.36
CA THR A 265 -5.60 0.38 -14.81
C THR A 265 -5.27 1.09 -13.50
N PRO A 266 -5.42 2.43 -13.43
CA PRO A 266 -5.22 3.15 -12.19
C PRO A 266 -6.32 2.79 -11.17
N LEU A 267 -5.88 2.63 -9.93
CA LEU A 267 -6.69 2.37 -8.75
C LEU A 267 -6.54 3.55 -7.80
N LEU A 268 -7.66 4.12 -7.36
CA LEU A 268 -7.66 5.25 -6.44
C LEU A 268 -7.71 4.72 -5.01
N PRO A 269 -6.73 4.98 -4.13
CA PRO A 269 -6.81 4.55 -2.74
C PRO A 269 -7.97 5.29 -2.04
N VAL A 270 -8.84 4.54 -1.35
CA VAL A 270 -10.02 5.09 -0.66
C VAL A 270 -10.02 4.86 0.83
N ALA A 271 -9.41 3.76 1.27
CA ALA A 271 -9.27 3.46 2.69
C ALA A 271 -7.99 2.67 2.94
N GLN A 272 -7.48 2.73 4.16
CA GLN A 272 -6.33 1.97 4.63
C GLN A 272 -6.69 1.22 5.90
N PHE A 273 -6.34 -0.06 5.99
CA PHE A 273 -6.55 -0.84 7.21
C PHE A 273 -5.72 -0.28 8.37
N VAL A 274 -6.30 -0.34 9.56
CA VAL A 274 -5.66 0.03 10.83
C VAL A 274 -5.79 -1.15 11.80
N GLY A 275 -4.79 -1.35 12.65
CA GLY A 275 -4.71 -2.52 13.53
C GLY A 275 -4.40 -3.82 12.81
N ASP A 276 -4.76 -4.93 13.47
CA ASP A 276 -4.58 -6.26 12.89
C ASP A 276 -5.70 -6.56 11.88
N TRP A 277 -5.31 -6.77 10.63
CA TRP A 277 -6.19 -7.14 9.53
C TRP A 277 -5.81 -8.49 8.90
N ARG A 278 -4.97 -9.31 9.56
CA ARG A 278 -4.53 -10.62 9.05
C ARG A 278 -5.70 -11.54 8.73
N ALA A 279 -6.76 -11.54 9.55
CA ALA A 279 -7.95 -12.33 9.26
C ALA A 279 -8.60 -11.96 7.91
N ILE A 280 -8.56 -10.68 7.51
CA ILE A 280 -9.02 -10.23 6.18
C ILE A 280 -8.06 -10.71 5.09
N ALA A 281 -6.74 -10.65 5.33
CA ALA A 281 -5.73 -11.20 4.42
C ALA A 281 -5.94 -12.69 4.15
N ASP A 282 -6.10 -13.48 5.21
CA ASP A 282 -6.32 -14.92 5.14
C ASP A 282 -7.64 -15.25 4.41
N ALA A 283 -8.71 -14.51 4.71
CA ALA A 283 -9.98 -14.68 4.02
C ALA A 283 -9.85 -14.37 2.52
N ALA A 284 -9.20 -13.25 2.17
CA ALA A 284 -8.96 -12.85 0.78
C ALA A 284 -8.10 -13.88 0.01
N GLU A 285 -7.09 -14.44 0.67
CA GLU A 285 -6.24 -15.47 0.10
C GLU A 285 -7.01 -16.78 -0.16
N ASN A 286 -7.93 -17.13 0.73
CA ASN A 286 -8.70 -18.37 0.67
C ASN A 286 -9.88 -18.33 -0.31
N ILE A 287 -10.34 -17.15 -0.77
CA ILE A 287 -11.42 -17.01 -1.77
C ILE A 287 -11.16 -17.85 -3.04
N ARG A 288 -9.91 -18.05 -3.44
CA ARG A 288 -9.58 -18.89 -4.60
C ARG A 288 -9.94 -20.37 -4.41
N PHE A 289 -10.03 -20.83 -3.16
CA PHE A 289 -10.37 -22.20 -2.79
C PHE A 289 -11.84 -22.32 -2.34
N THR A 290 -12.35 -21.32 -1.61
CA THR A 290 -13.71 -21.34 -1.05
C THR A 290 -14.76 -20.75 -1.98
N GLY A 291 -14.36 -20.10 -3.06
CA GLY A 291 -15.24 -19.28 -3.90
C GLY A 291 -15.61 -17.96 -3.24
N ALA A 292 -16.57 -17.26 -3.84
CA ALA A 292 -16.94 -15.91 -3.42
C ALA A 292 -17.65 -15.88 -2.06
N LEU A 293 -17.13 -15.08 -1.13
CA LEU A 293 -17.62 -14.94 0.25
C LEU A 293 -18.52 -13.69 0.40
N PRO A 294 -19.45 -13.65 1.37
CA PRO A 294 -20.16 -12.42 1.71
C PRO A 294 -19.19 -11.30 2.10
N LEU A 295 -19.44 -10.07 1.64
CA LEU A 295 -18.66 -8.89 2.00
C LEU A 295 -19.57 -7.74 2.40
N THR A 296 -19.24 -7.08 3.50
CA THR A 296 -19.88 -5.82 3.90
C THR A 296 -18.83 -4.76 4.22
N LEU A 297 -19.15 -3.52 3.87
CA LEU A 297 -18.40 -2.34 4.27
C LEU A 297 -19.40 -1.36 4.89
N ALA A 298 -19.17 -0.94 6.13
CA ALA A 298 -20.08 -0.07 6.86
C ALA A 298 -19.31 0.94 7.71
N HIS A 299 -20.01 1.97 8.21
CA HIS A 299 -19.45 2.80 9.27
C HIS A 299 -19.10 1.94 10.48
N ALA A 300 -17.94 2.20 11.09
CA ALA A 300 -17.59 1.52 12.32
C ALA A 300 -18.59 1.91 13.44
N PRO A 301 -18.94 1.00 14.36
CA PRO A 301 -19.80 1.34 15.51
C PRO A 301 -19.17 2.46 16.34
N ALA A 302 -20.00 3.38 16.84
CA ALA A 302 -19.54 4.54 17.61
C ALA A 302 -18.66 4.14 18.82
N ASP A 303 -18.98 3.02 19.46
CA ASP A 303 -18.32 2.50 20.67
C ASP A 303 -16.88 2.01 20.46
N VAL A 304 -16.45 1.79 19.21
CA VAL A 304 -15.06 1.39 18.90
C VAL A 304 -14.10 2.58 19.03
N SER A 305 -14.62 3.81 19.03
CA SER A 305 -13.80 5.03 19.09
C SER A 305 -13.24 5.30 20.49
N ALA A 306 -13.69 4.58 21.53
CA ALA A 306 -13.42 4.89 22.94
C ALA A 306 -12.61 3.82 23.71
N GLN A 307 -12.24 2.68 23.10
CA GLN A 307 -11.65 1.54 23.82
C GLN A 307 -10.22 1.14 23.39
N THR A 308 -9.48 1.99 22.68
CA THR A 308 -8.05 1.74 22.36
C THR A 308 -7.19 2.96 22.63
#